data_AF-X6LDM7-F1
#
_entry.id   AF-X6LDM7-F1
#
_cell.length_a   1.000
_cell.length_b   1.000
_cell.length_c   1.000
_cell.angle_alpha   90.00
_cell.angle_beta   90.00
_cell.angle_gamma   90.00
#
_symmetry.space_group_name_H-M   'P 1'
#
loop_
_entity.id
_entity.type
_entity.pdbx_description
1 polymer ?
#
loop_
_entity_poly.entity_id
_entity_poly.type
_entity_poly.pdbx_seq_one_letter_code
_entity_poly.pdbx_strand_id
1 'polypeptide(L)'
;EAETAISCFKNIFKNKVKPGTEIKINEKSNIRDPVKDNAPPLSRIEIRKVIQSNSKPLLVDLYVSAKQEYLSSTVILKQGDDLRIDAAVLQLFRLFNKIWREAGLEYNDCPVRAHYYKCVAMVFSIPFYFKKKKKQKKPLYIT
;
A
#
# COMPACT_ATOMS: atom_id res chain seq x y z
N GLU A 1 -8.13 -10.94 20.72
CA GLU A 1 -8.79 -10.62 19.44
C GLU A 1 -7.90 -11.11 18.30
N ALA A 2 -8.47 -11.68 17.24
CA ALA A 2 -7.71 -12.07 16.06
C ALA A 2 -7.10 -10.82 15.42
N GLU A 3 -5.81 -10.87 15.08
CA GLU A 3 -5.13 -9.75 14.43
C GLU A 3 -5.67 -9.57 13.00
N THR A 4 -6.29 -8.42 12.73
CA THR A 4 -6.74 -8.06 11.38
C THR A 4 -5.58 -7.49 10.57
N ALA A 5 -5.64 -7.59 9.23
CA ALA A 5 -4.66 -6.95 8.35
C ALA A 5 -4.53 -5.44 8.65
N ILE A 6 -5.67 -4.76 8.84
CA ILE A 6 -5.70 -3.33 9.19
C ILE A 6 -4.96 -3.04 10.50
N SER A 7 -5.20 -3.83 11.55
CA SER A 7 -4.54 -3.61 12.85
C SER A 7 -3.04 -3.86 12.75
N CYS A 8 -2.62 -4.90 12.02
CA CYS A 8 -1.21 -5.21 11.78
C CYS A 8 -0.48 -4.00 11.17
N PHE A 9 -0.90 -3.52 10.00
CA PHE A 9 -0.25 -2.39 9.33
C PHE A 9 -0.34 -1.07 10.11
N LYS A 10 -1.44 -0.83 10.86
CA LYS A 10 -1.56 0.37 11.71
C LYS A 10 -0.60 0.34 12.90
N ASN A 11 -0.35 -0.82 13.48
CA ASN A 11 0.51 -0.95 14.66
C ASN A 11 1.98 -0.64 14.32
N ILE A 12 2.40 -0.82 13.05
CA ILE A 12 3.74 -0.44 12.57
C ILE A 12 4.03 1.05 12.88
N PHE A 13 3.08 1.95 12.63
CA PHE A 13 3.26 3.38 12.90
C PHE A 13 3.29 3.74 14.39
N LYS A 14 2.62 2.95 15.24
CA LYS A 14 2.59 3.22 16.69
C LYS A 14 3.97 3.00 17.32
N ASN A 15 4.74 2.06 16.77
CA ASN A 15 5.96 1.57 17.41
C ASN A 15 7.23 2.38 17.09
N LYS A 16 7.12 3.56 16.44
CA LYS A 16 8.28 4.41 16.04
C LYS A 16 9.44 3.58 15.47
N VAL A 17 9.12 2.72 14.50
CA VAL A 17 10.05 1.75 13.91
C VAL A 17 11.23 2.42 13.19
N LYS A 18 12.40 1.76 13.21
CA LYS A 18 13.64 2.20 12.55
C LYS A 18 13.91 1.37 11.28
N PRO A 19 14.66 1.89 10.30
CA PRO A 19 15.18 1.07 9.21
C PRO A 19 15.89 -0.19 9.72
N GLY A 20 15.70 -1.31 9.03
CA GLY A 20 16.17 -2.65 9.42
C GLY A 20 15.30 -3.36 10.45
N THR A 21 14.20 -2.74 10.91
CA THR A 21 13.26 -3.42 11.81
C THR A 21 12.50 -4.50 11.06
N GLU A 22 12.50 -5.72 11.61
CA GLU A 22 11.74 -6.85 11.11
C GLU A 22 10.53 -7.14 12.00
N ILE A 23 9.37 -7.35 11.39
CA ILE A 23 8.11 -7.68 12.07
C ILE A 23 7.68 -9.05 11.55
N LYS A 24 7.84 -10.09 12.38
CA LYS A 24 7.35 -11.43 12.05
C LYS A 24 5.84 -11.48 12.15
N ILE A 25 5.19 -12.02 11.13
CA ILE A 25 3.75 -12.19 11.06
C ILE A 25 3.42 -13.65 11.36
N ASN A 26 2.44 -13.88 12.21
CA ASN A 26 1.96 -15.24 12.49
C ASN A 26 1.27 -15.79 11.24
N GLU A 27 1.77 -16.88 10.66
CA GLU A 27 1.21 -17.50 9.46
C GLU A 27 -0.28 -17.87 9.63
N LYS A 28 -0.72 -18.15 10.87
CA LYS A 28 -2.14 -18.44 11.20
C LYS A 28 -3.07 -17.23 11.05
N SER A 29 -2.53 -16.01 10.97
CA SER A 29 -3.32 -14.78 10.85
C SER A 29 -3.94 -14.56 9.46
N ASN A 30 -3.49 -15.32 8.45
CA ASN A 30 -3.91 -15.18 7.04
C ASN A 30 -3.87 -13.73 6.51
N ILE A 31 -2.97 -12.89 7.07
CA ILE A 31 -2.70 -11.55 6.56
C ILE A 31 -1.94 -11.70 5.24
N ARG A 32 -2.39 -11.02 4.19
CA ARG A 32 -1.82 -11.12 2.84
C ARG A 32 -1.27 -9.80 2.35
N ASP A 33 -0.49 -9.88 1.28
CA ASP A 33 -0.04 -8.72 0.52
C ASP A 33 -1.27 -7.97 -0.05
N PRO A 34 -1.45 -6.67 0.27
CA PRO A 34 -2.60 -5.89 -0.19
C PRO A 34 -2.48 -5.41 -1.63
N VAL A 35 -1.29 -5.45 -2.24
CA VAL A 35 -1.06 -5.02 -3.63
C VAL A 35 -1.01 -6.21 -4.60
N LYS A 36 -0.64 -7.41 -4.16
CA LYS A 36 -0.65 -8.63 -4.99
C LYS A 36 -1.82 -9.55 -4.66
N ASP A 37 -2.74 -9.65 -5.61
CA ASP A 37 -3.87 -10.57 -5.51
C ASP A 37 -3.34 -12.03 -5.59
N ASN A 38 -3.85 -12.92 -4.74
CA ASN A 38 -3.48 -14.34 -4.64
C ASN A 38 -2.09 -14.69 -4.08
N ALA A 39 -1.35 -13.74 -3.52
CA ALA A 39 -0.12 -14.06 -2.78
C ALA A 39 -0.42 -14.95 -1.55
N PRO A 40 0.52 -15.83 -1.14
CA PRO A 40 0.46 -16.53 0.14
C PRO A 40 0.38 -15.55 1.32
N PRO A 41 0.04 -16.03 2.54
CA PRO A 41 0.12 -15.20 3.75
C PRO A 41 1.51 -14.60 3.96
N LEU A 42 1.54 -13.39 4.51
CA LEU A 42 2.77 -12.70 4.91
C LEU A 42 3.47 -13.51 6.01
N SER A 43 4.79 -13.61 5.89
CA SER A 43 5.68 -14.20 6.90
C SER A 43 6.39 -13.12 7.71
N ARG A 44 6.82 -12.04 7.04
CA ARG A 44 7.60 -10.97 7.64
C ARG A 44 7.39 -9.65 6.90
N ILE A 45 7.47 -8.55 7.64
CA ILE A 45 7.54 -7.19 7.10
C ILE A 45 8.87 -6.58 7.53
N GLU A 46 9.58 -5.96 6.61
CA GLU A 46 10.85 -5.30 6.89
C GLU A 46 10.77 -3.80 6.59
N ILE A 47 11.17 -2.97 7.55
CA ILE A 47 11.20 -1.52 7.38
C ILE A 47 12.50 -1.14 6.69
N ARG A 48 12.42 -0.70 5.43
CA ARG A 48 13.60 -0.33 4.63
C ARG A 48 14.03 1.10 4.87
N LYS A 49 13.06 2.03 4.92
CA LYS A 49 13.35 3.46 5.08
C LYS A 49 12.16 4.21 5.68
N VAL A 50 12.46 5.23 6.47
CA VAL A 50 11.49 6.29 6.81
C VAL A 50 11.74 7.46 5.85
N ILE A 51 10.76 7.77 5.00
CA ILE A 51 10.87 8.84 4.02
C ILE A 51 10.78 10.20 4.74
N GLN A 52 11.68 11.12 4.42
CA GLN A 52 11.75 12.45 5.01
C GLN A 52 10.67 13.37 4.42
N SER A 53 9.43 13.17 4.82
CA SER A 53 8.31 14.08 4.54
C SER A 53 7.50 14.33 5.81
N ASN A 54 6.55 15.28 5.74
CA ASN A 54 5.74 15.67 6.90
C ASN A 54 4.98 14.49 7.55
N SER A 55 4.43 13.60 6.73
CA SER A 55 3.69 12.42 7.20
C SER A 55 4.57 11.22 7.56
N LYS A 56 5.88 11.29 7.29
CA LYS A 56 6.88 10.24 7.56
C LYS A 56 6.45 8.84 7.06
N PRO A 57 6.14 8.67 5.76
CA PRO A 57 5.77 7.37 5.22
C PRO A 57 6.92 6.38 5.31
N LEU A 58 6.59 5.10 5.35
CA LEU A 58 7.53 4.00 5.49
C LEU A 58 7.67 3.27 4.17
N LEU A 59 8.89 3.09 3.68
CA LEU A 59 9.19 2.11 2.65
C LEU A 59 9.37 0.75 3.33
N VAL A 60 8.57 -0.23 2.93
CA VAL A 60 8.53 -1.55 3.57
C VAL A 60 8.56 -2.66 2.53
N ASP A 61 9.30 -3.72 2.86
CA ASP A 61 9.32 -4.96 2.10
C ASP A 61 8.38 -5.98 2.76
N LEU A 62 7.53 -6.60 1.95
CA LEU A 62 6.56 -7.60 2.36
C LEU A 62 7.04 -8.97 1.90
N TYR A 63 7.29 -9.89 2.83
CA TYR A 63 7.70 -11.26 2.56
C TYR A 63 6.55 -12.22 2.82
N VAL A 64 6.44 -13.26 2.00
CA VAL A 64 5.41 -14.30 2.09
C VAL A 64 6.06 -15.68 2.21
N SER A 65 5.40 -16.58 2.92
CA SER A 65 5.82 -17.98 3.09
C SER A 65 4.96 -18.89 2.22
N ALA A 66 5.61 -19.60 1.29
CA ALA A 66 5.01 -20.71 0.55
C ALA A 66 5.84 -21.98 0.79
N LYS A 67 6.68 -22.37 -0.16
CA LYS A 67 7.70 -23.42 0.04
C LYS A 67 9.03 -22.85 0.57
N GLN A 68 9.32 -21.62 0.19
CA GLN A 68 10.46 -20.82 0.63
C GLN A 68 9.98 -19.38 0.82
N GLU A 69 10.56 -18.64 1.77
CA GLU A 69 10.29 -17.22 1.93
C GLU A 69 10.82 -16.44 0.72
N TYR A 70 10.00 -15.55 0.17
CA TYR A 70 10.40 -14.64 -0.90
C TYR A 70 9.77 -13.26 -0.75
N LEU A 71 10.42 -12.26 -1.36
CA LEU A 71 9.90 -10.90 -1.41
C LEU A 71 8.66 -10.86 -2.31
N SER A 72 7.50 -10.56 -1.71
CA SER A 72 6.26 -10.36 -2.44
C SER A 72 6.23 -8.98 -3.07
N SER A 73 6.31 -7.92 -2.27
CA SER A 73 6.24 -6.54 -2.76
C SER A 73 7.04 -5.58 -1.90
N THR A 74 7.58 -4.53 -2.54
CA THR A 74 8.08 -3.34 -1.86
C THR A 74 7.01 -2.25 -1.98
N VAL A 75 6.56 -1.70 -0.86
CA VAL A 75 5.45 -0.74 -0.83
C VAL A 75 5.77 0.47 0.05
N ILE A 76 5.12 1.59 -0.23
CA ILE A 76 5.11 2.76 0.63
C ILE A 76 3.84 2.73 1.47
N LEU A 77 4.02 2.58 2.77
CA LEU A 77 2.98 2.67 3.77
C LEU A 77 2.85 4.12 4.23
N LYS A 78 1.67 4.71 4.08
CA LYS A 78 1.44 6.15 4.33
C LYS A 78 0.21 6.37 5.22
N GLN A 79 0.38 7.11 6.31
CA GLN A 79 -0.69 7.41 7.26
C GLN A 79 -0.90 8.91 7.42
N GLY A 80 -2.16 9.36 7.33
CA GLY A 80 -2.55 10.75 7.58
C GLY A 80 -2.71 11.62 6.33
N ASP A 81 -2.21 11.17 5.18
CA ASP A 81 -2.49 11.80 3.89
C ASP A 81 -3.68 11.11 3.22
N ASP A 82 -4.48 11.89 2.49
CA ASP A 82 -5.59 11.37 1.70
C ASP A 82 -5.18 11.14 0.24
N LEU A 83 -4.97 9.89 -0.14
CA LEU A 83 -4.53 9.50 -1.48
C LEU A 83 -5.68 9.13 -2.43
N ARG A 84 -6.93 9.51 -2.14
CA ARG A 84 -8.08 9.17 -3.00
C ARG A 84 -7.97 9.74 -4.40
N ILE A 85 -7.53 10.99 -4.51
CA ILE A 85 -7.34 11.64 -5.81
C ILE A 85 -6.19 10.98 -6.56
N ASP A 86 -5.05 10.73 -5.90
CA ASP A 86 -3.92 9.99 -6.46
C ASP A 86 -4.36 8.63 -7.01
N ALA A 87 -5.13 7.86 -6.22
CA ALA A 87 -5.66 6.56 -6.64
C ALA A 87 -6.56 6.67 -7.88
N ALA A 88 -7.43 7.70 -7.94
CA ALA A 88 -8.29 7.93 -9.10
C ALA A 88 -7.47 8.27 -10.37
N VAL A 89 -6.47 9.13 -10.24
CA VAL A 89 -5.56 9.48 -11.36
C VAL A 89 -4.81 8.25 -11.86
N LEU A 90 -4.33 7.39 -10.97
CA LEU A 90 -3.67 6.13 -11.35
C LEU A 90 -4.60 5.17 -12.10
N GLN A 91 -5.91 5.16 -11.79
CA GLN A 91 -6.89 4.41 -12.57
C GLN A 91 -7.11 5.01 -13.97
N LEU A 92 -7.07 6.34 -14.11
CA LEU A 92 -7.13 6.99 -15.42
C LEU A 92 -5.90 6.64 -16.28
N PHE A 93 -4.70 6.61 -15.71
CA PHE A 93 -3.52 6.14 -16.42
C PHE A 93 -3.66 4.70 -16.90
N ARG A 94 -4.24 3.82 -16.08
CA ARG A 94 -4.54 2.44 -16.49
C ARG A 94 -5.52 2.38 -17.66
N LEU A 95 -6.56 3.23 -17.65
CA LEU A 95 -7.53 3.34 -18.73
C LEU A 95 -6.89 3.88 -20.02
N PHE A 96 -6.12 4.97 -19.96
CA PHE A 96 -5.46 5.53 -21.13
C PHE A 96 -4.45 4.57 -21.74
N ASN A 97 -3.67 3.87 -20.93
CA ASN A 97 -2.78 2.82 -21.41
C ASN A 97 -3.51 1.72 -22.18
N LYS A 98 -4.74 1.38 -21.77
CA LYS A 98 -5.57 0.41 -22.50
C LYS A 98 -6.00 0.99 -23.85
N ILE A 99 -6.54 2.21 -23.86
CA ILE A 99 -7.01 2.90 -25.08
C ILE A 99 -5.86 3.07 -26.09
N TRP A 100 -4.71 3.59 -25.66
CA TRP A 100 -3.55 3.82 -26.52
C TRP A 100 -2.99 2.52 -27.10
N ARG A 101 -2.93 1.47 -26.29
CA ARG A 101 -2.50 0.14 -26.76
C ARG A 101 -3.46 -0.42 -27.80
N GLU A 102 -4.77 -0.31 -27.57
CA GLU A 102 -5.80 -0.80 -28.51
C GLU A 102 -5.81 0.01 -29.81
N ALA A 103 -5.42 1.28 -29.76
CA ALA A 103 -5.28 2.15 -30.94
C ALA A 103 -3.92 2.00 -31.66
N GLY A 104 -2.98 1.21 -31.14
CA GLY A 104 -1.62 1.09 -31.71
C GLY A 104 -0.82 2.39 -31.63
N LEU A 105 -1.03 3.21 -30.60
CA LEU A 105 -0.34 4.49 -30.46
C LEU A 105 1.13 4.30 -30.08
N GLU A 106 2.02 4.75 -30.96
CA GLU A 106 3.46 4.70 -30.80
C GLU A 106 4.10 6.08 -30.97
N TYR A 107 5.25 6.27 -30.33
CA TYR A 107 6.10 7.44 -30.50
C TYR A 107 7.55 6.97 -30.58
N ASN A 108 8.27 7.31 -31.66
CA ASN A 108 9.61 6.79 -31.96
C ASN A 108 9.70 5.25 -31.84
N ASP A 109 8.80 4.56 -32.53
CA ASP A 109 8.71 3.09 -32.57
C ASP A 109 8.54 2.42 -31.18
N CYS A 110 8.07 3.19 -30.19
CA CYS A 110 7.82 2.72 -28.84
C CYS A 110 6.35 2.91 -28.45
N PRO A 111 5.68 1.89 -27.86
CA PRO A 111 4.32 2.03 -27.37
C PRO A 111 4.20 3.14 -26.31
N VAL A 112 3.25 4.06 -26.50
CA VAL A 112 2.98 5.11 -25.52
C VAL A 112 2.33 4.51 -24.28
N ARG A 113 2.96 4.72 -23.11
CA ARG A 113 2.47 4.22 -21.84
C ARG A 113 2.78 5.16 -20.68
N ALA A 114 1.74 5.60 -19.98
CA ALA A 114 1.86 6.29 -18.70
C ALA A 114 2.30 5.29 -17.62
N HIS A 115 3.29 5.67 -16.81
CA HIS A 115 3.67 4.90 -15.64
C HIS A 115 2.58 4.98 -14.57
N TYR A 116 2.22 3.85 -13.96
CA TYR A 116 1.26 3.79 -12.86
C TYR A 116 1.62 2.66 -11.89
N TYR A 117 1.17 2.79 -10.64
CA TYR A 117 1.32 1.81 -9.56
C TYR A 117 -0.02 1.61 -8.83
N LYS A 118 -0.12 0.58 -7.99
CA LYS A 118 -1.37 0.24 -7.29
C LYS A 118 -1.43 1.00 -5.98
N CYS A 119 -2.37 1.94 -5.86
CA CYS A 119 -2.67 2.63 -4.60
C CYS A 119 -3.90 2.00 -3.93
N VAL A 120 -3.71 1.40 -2.75
CA VAL A 120 -4.75 0.69 -1.99
C VAL A 120 -5.06 1.45 -0.70
N ALA A 121 -6.33 1.82 -0.55
CA ALA A 121 -6.85 2.37 0.70
C ALA A 121 -7.13 1.24 1.69
N MET A 122 -6.39 1.19 2.80
CA MET A 122 -6.53 0.14 3.83
C MET A 122 -7.58 0.52 4.87
N VAL A 123 -7.66 1.80 5.24
CA VAL A 123 -8.72 2.31 6.13
C VAL A 123 -9.20 3.66 5.69
N PHE A 124 -10.52 3.75 5.50
CA PHE A 124 -11.22 5.01 5.31
C PHE A 124 -11.59 5.63 6.66
N SER A 125 -11.25 6.90 6.81
CA SER A 125 -12.00 7.82 7.66
C SER A 125 -12.87 8.66 6.74
N ILE A 126 -14.13 8.27 6.56
CA ILE A 126 -15.11 9.15 5.90
C ILE A 126 -15.33 10.34 6.85
N PRO A 127 -15.00 11.58 6.46
CA PRO A 127 -15.46 12.74 7.21
C PRO A 127 -16.97 12.84 6.99
N PHE A 128 -17.77 12.26 7.89
CA PHE A 128 -19.15 12.70 8.01
C PHE A 128 -19.11 14.14 8.49
N TYR A 129 -19.50 15.08 7.61
CA TYR A 129 -19.77 16.49 7.94
C TYR A 129 -21.02 16.63 8.82
N PHE A 130 -21.25 15.71 9.76
CA PHE A 130 -22.21 15.89 10.84
C PHE A 130 -21.46 16.38 12.08
N LYS A 131 -21.80 17.60 12.50
CA LYS A 131 -21.38 18.22 13.77
C LYS A 131 -21.38 17.21 14.92
N LYS A 132 -20.22 16.63 15.22
CA LYS A 132 -19.75 16.25 16.56
C LYS A 132 -18.27 15.92 16.45
N LYS A 133 -17.43 16.66 17.19
CA LYS A 133 -15.99 16.43 17.31
C LYS A 133 -15.72 15.04 17.93
N LYS A 134 -15.83 13.96 17.15
CA LYS A 134 -15.19 12.68 17.46
C LYS A 134 -13.79 12.71 16.87
N LYS A 135 -12.78 12.25 17.62
CA LYS A 135 -11.38 12.13 17.16
C LYS A 135 -11.35 11.44 15.79
N GLN A 136 -10.98 12.20 14.75
CA GLN A 136 -10.82 11.68 13.40
C GLN A 136 -9.72 10.62 13.41
N LYS A 137 -10.02 9.42 12.88
CA LYS A 137 -9.00 8.40 12.63
C LYS A 137 -8.21 8.81 11.40
N LYS A 138 -6.88 8.74 11.43
CA LYS A 138 -6.04 9.01 10.25
C LYS A 138 -6.19 7.88 9.21
N PRO A 139 -6.36 8.19 7.91
CA PRO A 139 -6.44 7.17 6.87
C PRO A 139 -5.08 6.47 6.68
N LEU A 140 -5.12 5.26 6.16
CA LEU A 140 -3.95 4.43 5.88
C LEU A 140 -3.99 3.96 4.42
N TYR A 141 -2.90 4.17 3.70
CA TYR A 141 -2.74 3.78 2.31
C TYR A 141 -1.44 2.97 2.12
N ILE A 142 -1.47 2.11 1.12
CA ILE A 142 -0.32 1.34 0.63
C ILE A 142 -0.20 1.59 -0.87
N THR A 143 0.98 2.01 -1.32
CA THR A 143 1.26 2.30 -2.74
C THR A 143 2.49 1.57 -3.24
#